data_AF-A0A820S9N0-F1
#
_entry.id   AF-A0A820S9N0-F1
#
_cell.length_a   1.000
_cell.length_b   1.000
_cell.length_c   1.000
_cell.angle_alpha   90.00
_cell.angle_beta   90.00
_cell.angle_gamma   90.00
#
_symmetry.space_group_name_H-M   'P 1'
#
loop_
_entity.id
_entity.type
_entity.pdbx_description
1 polymer ?
#
loop_
_entity_poly.entity_id
_entity_poly.type
_entity_poly.pdbx_seq_one_letter_code
_entity_poly.pdbx_strand_id
1 'polypeptide(L)'
;MGYFLLMITCLLEDLFNIKIVVTGDDLSNDKKRSLIILNHRTRLDWMFVWMLHSRYKILKQLKIVLKAQLKRVPFLGWSIQHAGYLFLERIWTKDQQKMKSVISYYKSCETPLSLLIFPEGTNLNDETRIKSNNYASKQTNYNRPYYYCLHPHITGFTYLLNTMRSDDMIDNIDDVTIGYEGDFPITEFDLLKGVFPSVVHFHVKRYSINDLPQEDEKIDKINPRVMQIYVRTLDDRTLTLNVQSEDTINEIKEIVEQREGIPADEQRLTLGGISLDDELTLNECHIEEESTLYVLLDLEGGGKKRKKKSYNTPKKNKHKRKKVKLTVLKYYKVEDTGKIHRLRRECPSKQCGAGVFMAAHHDRNYCGKCCVTYMFTKREEN
;
A
#
# COMPACT_ATOMS: atom_id res chain seq x y z
N MET A 1 -14.02 34.07 13.37
CA MET A 1 -13.88 32.60 13.44
C MET A 1 -13.23 32.11 14.72
N GLY A 2 -12.12 32.67 15.21
CA GLY A 2 -11.48 32.22 16.45
C GLY A 2 -12.42 32.14 17.66
N TYR A 3 -13.19 33.20 17.94
CA TYR A 3 -14.19 33.21 19.01
C TYR A 3 -15.33 32.20 18.83
N PHE A 4 -15.75 31.94 17.58
CA PHE A 4 -16.79 30.95 17.28
C PHE A 4 -16.30 29.53 17.57
N LEU A 5 -15.08 29.20 17.15
CA LEU A 5 -14.47 27.89 17.44
C LEU A 5 -14.20 27.73 18.94
N LEU A 6 -13.74 28.80 19.61
CA LEU A 6 -13.55 28.80 21.05
C LEU A 6 -14.86 28.55 21.80
N MET A 7 -15.96 29.19 21.39
CA MET A 7 -17.30 28.94 21.94
C MET A 7 -17.69 27.47 21.80
N ILE A 8 -17.44 26.84 20.66
CA ILE A 8 -17.72 25.41 20.48
C ILE A 8 -16.88 24.56 21.44
N THR A 9 -15.58 24.88 21.60
CA THR A 9 -14.74 24.13 22.56
C THR A 9 -15.22 24.30 24.01
N CYS A 10 -15.65 25.50 24.41
CA CYS A 10 -16.23 25.74 25.73
C CYS A 10 -17.56 24.98 25.91
N LEU A 11 -18.42 24.93 24.89
CA LEU A 11 -19.65 24.14 24.97
C LEU A 11 -19.32 22.64 25.16
N LEU A 12 -18.34 22.11 24.45
CA LEU A 12 -17.92 20.71 24.59
C LEU A 12 -17.35 20.41 25.99
N GLU A 13 -16.50 21.28 26.53
CA GLU A 13 -15.90 21.07 27.86
C GLU A 13 -16.89 21.36 29.00
N ASP A 14 -17.57 22.51 28.99
CA ASP A 14 -18.34 23.01 30.13
C ASP A 14 -19.78 22.50 30.14
N LEU A 15 -20.46 22.44 28.99
CA LEU A 15 -21.86 22.01 28.92
C LEU A 15 -21.98 20.48 28.89
N PHE A 16 -21.10 19.82 28.16
CA PHE A 16 -21.12 18.35 28.01
C PHE A 16 -20.10 17.63 28.90
N ASN A 17 -19.36 18.36 29.73
CA ASN A 17 -18.42 17.83 30.72
C ASN A 17 -17.36 16.88 30.13
N ILE A 18 -16.91 17.15 28.90
CA ILE A 18 -15.91 16.35 28.21
C ILE A 18 -14.53 16.71 28.74
N LYS A 19 -13.82 15.73 29.30
CA LYS A 19 -12.44 15.92 29.75
C LYS A 19 -11.45 15.60 28.64
N ILE A 20 -10.34 16.32 28.60
CA ILE A 20 -9.25 16.05 27.67
C ILE A 20 -8.02 15.65 28.45
N VAL A 21 -7.38 14.57 27.99
CA VAL A 21 -6.09 14.14 28.48
C VAL A 21 -5.13 14.14 27.30
N VAL A 22 -4.08 14.97 27.36
CA VAL A 22 -3.04 15.02 26.34
C VAL A 22 -1.75 14.40 26.91
N THR A 23 -1.13 13.53 26.12
CA THR A 23 0.12 12.85 26.47
C THR A 23 1.11 12.94 25.30
N GLY A 24 2.41 12.79 25.57
CA GLY A 24 3.46 12.86 24.56
C GLY A 24 4.04 14.27 24.41
N ASP A 25 4.35 14.65 23.18
CA ASP A 25 5.07 15.89 22.86
C ASP A 25 4.20 17.15 22.97
N ASP A 26 4.84 18.26 23.35
CA ASP A 26 4.18 19.55 23.50
C ASP A 26 3.94 20.24 22.15
N LEU A 27 2.69 20.62 21.89
CA LEU A 27 2.30 21.36 20.68
C LEU A 27 2.50 22.88 20.81
N SER A 28 2.95 23.39 21.95
CA SER A 28 3.13 24.82 22.22
C SER A 28 4.20 25.45 21.30
N ASN A 29 3.78 25.96 20.14
CA ASN A 29 4.63 26.83 19.32
C ASN A 29 3.82 27.63 18.29
N ASP A 30 3.67 28.92 18.53
CA ASP A 30 2.77 29.77 17.73
C ASP A 30 3.31 30.16 16.34
N LYS A 31 4.56 29.83 16.00
CA LYS A 31 5.18 30.27 14.74
C LYS A 31 5.51 29.16 13.75
N LYS A 32 5.31 27.90 14.14
CA LYS A 32 5.67 26.76 13.28
C LYS A 32 4.53 26.38 12.36
N ARG A 33 4.88 25.83 11.20
CA ARG A 33 3.94 25.22 10.26
C ARG A 33 4.06 23.71 10.38
N SER A 34 2.94 23.04 10.59
CA SER A 34 2.91 21.59 10.76
C SER A 34 1.86 20.91 9.92
N LEU A 35 2.17 19.68 9.52
CA LEU A 35 1.22 18.76 8.93
C LEU A 35 0.81 17.77 10.00
N ILE A 36 -0.47 17.75 10.36
CA ILE A 36 -1.02 16.90 11.42
C ILE A 36 -1.66 15.68 10.78
N ILE A 37 -1.25 14.50 11.24
CA ILE A 37 -1.87 13.22 10.91
C ILE A 37 -2.72 12.78 12.09
N LEU A 38 -3.97 12.36 11.84
CA LEU A 38 -4.84 11.80 12.87
C LEU A 38 -5.45 10.47 12.41
N ASN A 39 -5.52 9.48 13.30
CA ASN A 39 -6.33 8.28 13.08
C ASN A 39 -7.83 8.63 13.05
N HIS A 40 -8.61 7.88 12.28
CA HIS A 40 -10.02 8.23 12.02
C HIS A 40 -11.00 7.21 12.62
N ARG A 41 -11.41 7.46 13.87
CA ARG A 41 -12.32 6.62 14.64
C ARG A 41 -13.79 6.94 14.37
N THR A 42 -14.15 8.21 14.22
CA THR A 42 -15.53 8.69 14.07
C THR A 42 -15.64 9.77 13.01
N ARG A 43 -16.86 10.08 12.53
CA ARG A 43 -17.07 11.20 11.58
C ARG A 43 -16.70 12.57 12.16
N LEU A 44 -16.50 12.65 13.48
CA LEU A 44 -16.46 13.89 14.26
C LEU A 44 -15.13 14.09 14.98
N ASP A 45 -14.13 13.25 14.73
CA ASP A 45 -12.80 13.35 15.37
C ASP A 45 -12.20 14.75 15.23
N TRP A 46 -12.39 15.36 14.05
CA TRP A 46 -11.93 16.72 13.73
C TRP A 46 -12.49 17.81 14.66
N MET A 47 -13.65 17.60 15.27
CA MET A 47 -14.28 18.54 16.21
C MET A 47 -13.53 18.56 17.54
N PHE A 48 -13.10 17.39 18.03
CA PHE A 48 -12.33 17.28 19.27
C PHE A 48 -10.91 17.83 19.12
N VAL A 49 -10.35 17.82 17.90
CA VAL A 49 -9.04 18.45 17.61
C VAL A 49 -9.07 19.96 17.86
N TRP A 50 -10.23 20.63 17.74
CA TRP A 50 -10.37 22.03 18.13
C TRP A 50 -10.06 22.23 19.61
N MET A 51 -10.51 21.30 20.45
CA MET A 51 -10.27 21.39 21.88
C MET A 51 -8.78 21.17 22.19
N LEU A 52 -8.12 20.21 21.53
CA LEU A 52 -6.66 20.04 21.60
C LEU A 52 -5.92 21.33 21.25
N HIS A 53 -6.24 21.96 20.12
CA HIS A 53 -5.56 23.20 19.69
C HIS A 53 -5.90 24.40 20.58
N SER A 54 -7.08 24.41 21.21
CA SER A 54 -7.46 25.44 22.18
C SER A 54 -6.56 25.39 23.41
N ARG A 55 -6.24 24.20 23.93
CA ARG A 55 -5.33 24.00 25.08
C ARG A 55 -3.94 24.58 24.85
N TYR A 56 -3.45 24.50 23.60
CA TYR A 56 -2.13 25.04 23.21
C TYR A 56 -2.19 26.45 22.61
N LYS A 57 -3.36 27.12 22.61
CA LYS A 57 -3.57 28.49 22.08
C LYS A 57 -3.27 28.67 20.58
N ILE A 58 -3.18 27.57 19.83
CA ILE A 58 -2.88 27.53 18.39
C ILE A 58 -4.12 27.33 17.51
N LEU A 59 -5.33 27.43 18.08
CA LEU A 59 -6.60 27.17 17.37
C LEU A 59 -6.78 27.97 16.07
N LYS A 60 -6.25 29.20 15.99
CA LYS A 60 -6.32 30.05 14.78
C LYS A 60 -5.57 29.44 13.58
N GLN A 61 -4.54 28.65 13.85
CA GLN A 61 -3.59 28.10 12.86
C GLN A 61 -4.13 26.83 12.22
N LEU A 62 -5.02 26.13 12.93
CA LEU A 62 -5.60 24.88 12.48
C LEU A 62 -6.45 25.10 11.22
N LYS A 63 -6.17 24.28 10.21
CA LYS A 63 -6.99 24.11 9.01
C LYS A 63 -7.15 22.61 8.78
N ILE A 64 -8.34 22.19 8.39
CA ILE A 64 -8.67 20.77 8.28
C ILE A 64 -9.00 20.45 6.83
N VAL A 65 -8.48 19.32 6.36
CA VAL A 65 -8.82 18.76 5.05
C VAL A 65 -10.19 18.08 5.14
N LEU A 66 -11.18 18.63 4.45
CA LEU A 66 -12.59 18.23 4.55
C LEU A 66 -13.16 17.77 3.20
N LYS A 67 -14.24 16.99 3.25
CA LYS A 67 -15.00 16.62 2.05
C LYS A 67 -15.72 17.83 1.47
N ALA A 68 -15.62 18.04 0.14
CA ALA A 68 -16.24 19.18 -0.55
C ALA A 68 -17.76 19.28 -0.37
N GLN A 69 -18.45 18.17 -0.09
CA GLN A 69 -19.89 18.16 0.22
C GLN A 69 -20.23 19.01 1.46
N LEU A 70 -19.32 19.10 2.43
CA LEU A 70 -19.51 19.89 3.65
C LEU A 70 -19.61 21.40 3.38
N LYS A 71 -19.17 21.89 2.21
CA LYS A 71 -19.36 23.29 1.80
C LYS A 71 -20.83 23.71 1.73
N ARG A 72 -21.72 22.76 1.45
CA ARG A 72 -23.15 23.02 1.23
C ARG A 72 -23.95 23.09 2.52
N VAL A 73 -23.37 22.69 3.66
CA VAL A 73 -24.03 22.74 4.96
C VAL A 73 -24.23 24.22 5.34
N PRO A 74 -25.48 24.70 5.52
CA PRO A 74 -25.73 26.08 5.91
C PRO A 74 -25.05 26.43 7.22
N PHE A 75 -24.65 27.70 7.37
CA PHE A 75 -23.88 28.23 8.50
C PHE A 75 -22.51 27.59 8.68
N LEU A 76 -22.43 26.32 9.07
CA LEU A 76 -21.17 25.62 9.37
C LEU A 76 -20.28 25.55 8.12
N GLY A 77 -20.80 25.05 7.00
CA GLY A 77 -20.06 24.91 5.75
C GLY A 77 -19.62 26.24 5.16
N TRP A 78 -20.45 27.28 5.25
CA TRP A 78 -20.10 28.64 4.80
C TRP A 78 -19.04 29.27 5.69
N SER A 79 -19.17 29.13 7.00
CA SER A 79 -18.20 29.66 7.97
C SER A 79 -16.83 28.99 7.80
N ILE A 80 -16.79 27.68 7.60
CA ILE A 80 -15.56 26.92 7.35
C ILE A 80 -14.91 27.33 6.02
N GLN A 81 -15.71 27.63 4.99
CA GLN A 81 -15.19 28.19 3.73
C GLN A 81 -14.54 29.56 3.94
N HIS A 82 -15.20 30.46 4.68
CA HIS A 82 -14.62 31.74 5.06
C HIS A 82 -13.37 31.61 5.94
N ALA A 83 -13.26 30.53 6.72
CA ALA A 83 -12.10 30.25 7.55
C ALA A 83 -10.89 29.69 6.77
N GLY A 84 -10.99 29.52 5.44
CA GLY A 84 -9.87 29.12 4.59
C GLY A 84 -9.47 27.65 4.71
N TYR A 85 -10.41 26.76 5.05
CA TYR A 85 -10.16 25.32 5.13
C TYR A 85 -10.04 24.68 3.74
N LEU A 86 -9.31 23.56 3.66
CA LEU A 86 -9.08 22.85 2.41
C LEU A 86 -10.19 21.81 2.16
N PHE A 87 -10.90 21.95 1.05
CA PHE A 87 -11.98 21.02 0.68
C PHE A 87 -11.65 20.21 -0.57
N LEU A 88 -11.75 18.89 -0.47
CA LEU A 88 -11.40 17.95 -1.54
C LEU A 88 -12.62 17.27 -2.15
N GLU A 89 -12.61 17.10 -3.48
CA GLU A 89 -13.67 16.45 -4.26
C GLU A 89 -13.44 14.94 -4.45
N ARG A 90 -12.30 14.40 -3.99
CA ARG A 90 -11.82 13.03 -4.26
C ARG A 90 -11.53 12.82 -5.74
N ILE A 91 -11.04 13.86 -6.41
CA ILE A 91 -10.63 13.85 -7.83
C ILE A 91 -9.23 14.43 -7.89
N TRP A 92 -8.23 13.56 -8.10
CA TRP A 92 -6.82 13.92 -7.97
C TRP A 92 -6.42 15.16 -8.77
N THR A 93 -6.78 15.24 -10.05
CA THR A 93 -6.40 16.35 -10.93
C THR A 93 -6.88 17.72 -10.42
N LYS A 94 -8.10 17.77 -9.88
CA LYS A 94 -8.66 19.00 -9.29
C LYS A 94 -8.10 19.29 -7.91
N ASP A 95 -8.00 18.24 -7.09
CA ASP A 95 -7.58 18.35 -5.70
C ASP A 95 -6.11 18.73 -5.57
N GLN A 96 -5.25 18.24 -6.48
CA GLN A 96 -3.85 18.63 -6.59
C GLN A 96 -3.69 20.14 -6.81
N GLN A 97 -4.43 20.70 -7.77
CA GLN A 97 -4.40 22.14 -8.06
C GLN A 97 -4.87 22.98 -6.86
N LYS A 98 -5.92 22.52 -6.15
CA LYS A 98 -6.44 23.20 -4.95
C LYS A 98 -5.47 23.13 -3.77
N MET A 99 -4.85 21.98 -3.54
CA MET A 99 -3.83 21.82 -2.50
C MET A 99 -2.69 22.81 -2.72
N LYS A 100 -2.20 22.89 -3.96
CA LYS A 100 -1.16 23.85 -4.34
C LYS A 100 -1.60 25.30 -4.12
N SER A 101 -2.79 25.68 -4.60
CA SER A 101 -3.25 27.06 -4.45
C SER A 101 -3.43 27.48 -3.00
N VAL A 102 -3.91 26.57 -2.14
CA VAL A 102 -4.05 26.83 -0.70
C VAL A 102 -2.69 26.98 -0.03
N ILE A 103 -1.72 26.11 -0.31
CA ILE A 103 -0.36 26.24 0.24
C ILE A 103 0.27 27.57 -0.21
N SER A 104 0.18 27.90 -1.50
CA SER A 104 0.71 29.17 -2.03
C SER A 104 0.04 30.41 -1.39
N TYR A 105 -1.25 30.34 -1.07
CA TYR A 105 -1.96 31.40 -0.34
C TYR A 105 -1.42 31.57 1.09
N TYR A 106 -1.29 30.49 1.86
CA TYR A 106 -0.76 30.59 3.22
C TYR A 106 0.72 31.00 3.25
N LYS A 107 1.47 30.67 2.19
CA LYS A 107 2.84 31.15 1.96
C LYS A 107 2.86 32.66 1.76
N SER A 108 2.04 33.20 0.85
CA SER A 108 2.03 34.64 0.57
C SER A 108 1.52 35.48 1.73
N CYS A 109 0.68 34.91 2.61
CA CYS A 109 0.24 35.57 3.83
C CYS A 109 1.23 35.48 4.99
N GLU A 110 2.33 34.72 4.86
CA GLU A 110 3.31 34.48 5.94
C GLU A 110 2.68 34.00 7.25
N THR A 111 1.57 33.26 7.16
CA THR A 111 0.81 32.84 8.35
C THR A 111 1.26 31.45 8.82
N PRO A 112 1.27 31.21 10.15
CA PRO A 112 1.40 29.86 10.70
C PRO A 112 0.22 28.99 10.26
N LEU A 113 0.49 27.72 9.95
CA LEU A 113 -0.47 26.78 9.41
C LEU A 113 -0.27 25.41 10.04
N SER A 114 -1.31 24.90 10.70
CA SER A 114 -1.39 23.52 11.15
C SER A 114 -2.45 22.81 10.32
N LEU A 115 -2.03 22.02 9.33
CA LEU A 115 -2.94 21.37 8.39
C LEU A 115 -3.23 19.94 8.84
N LEU A 116 -4.48 19.67 9.24
CA LEU A 116 -4.93 18.33 9.62
C LEU A 116 -5.40 17.52 8.41
N ILE A 117 -4.84 16.33 8.23
CA ILE A 117 -5.26 15.32 7.27
C ILE A 117 -5.55 13.98 7.97
N PHE A 118 -6.50 13.24 7.42
CA PHE A 118 -6.81 11.87 7.80
C PHE A 118 -6.31 10.92 6.70
N PRO A 119 -5.12 10.29 6.85
CA PRO A 119 -4.57 9.41 5.81
C PRO A 119 -5.48 8.24 5.47
N GLU A 120 -6.27 7.74 6.43
CA GLU A 120 -7.22 6.65 6.23
C GLU A 120 -8.33 7.00 5.22
N GLY A 121 -8.68 8.28 5.06
CA GLY A 121 -9.68 8.77 4.10
C GLY A 121 -11.13 8.32 4.33
N THR A 122 -11.37 7.43 5.30
CA THR A 122 -12.68 6.91 5.72
C THR A 122 -12.62 6.53 7.19
N ASN A 123 -13.79 6.37 7.82
CA ASN A 123 -13.85 6.01 9.23
C ASN A 123 -13.56 4.51 9.43
N LEU A 124 -12.98 4.20 10.57
CA LEU A 124 -12.84 2.84 11.08
C LEU A 124 -14.20 2.27 11.48
N ASN A 125 -14.59 1.17 10.84
CA ASN A 125 -15.66 0.27 11.28
C ASN A 125 -15.29 -1.17 10.86
N ASP A 126 -16.02 -2.17 11.31
CA ASP A 126 -15.66 -3.57 11.01
C ASP A 126 -15.63 -3.87 9.51
N GLU A 127 -16.58 -3.33 8.74
CA GLU A 127 -16.61 -3.55 7.30
C GLU A 127 -15.46 -2.86 6.56
N THR A 128 -15.15 -1.60 6.90
CA THR A 128 -14.06 -0.83 6.28
C THR A 128 -12.72 -1.40 6.69
N ARG A 129 -12.58 -1.91 7.92
CA ARG A 129 -11.40 -2.62 8.41
C ARG A 129 -11.16 -3.90 7.63
N ILE A 130 -12.19 -4.74 7.44
CA ILE A 130 -12.07 -5.95 6.61
C ILE A 130 -11.68 -5.60 5.18
N LYS A 131 -12.35 -4.62 4.56
CA LYS A 131 -12.05 -4.17 3.18
C LYS A 131 -10.63 -3.62 3.07
N SER A 132 -10.19 -2.84 4.05
CA SER A 132 -8.85 -2.24 4.10
C SER A 132 -7.77 -3.31 4.29
N ASN A 133 -7.97 -4.27 5.21
CA ASN A 133 -7.06 -5.39 5.41
C ASN A 133 -6.97 -6.29 4.18
N ASN A 134 -8.10 -6.54 3.47
CA ASN A 134 -8.11 -7.29 2.22
C ASN A 134 -7.39 -6.55 1.06
N TYR A 135 -7.35 -5.22 1.10
CA TYR A 135 -6.57 -4.43 0.16
C TYR A 135 -5.08 -4.48 0.53
N ALA A 136 -4.78 -4.30 1.82
CA ALA A 136 -3.41 -4.28 2.33
C ALA A 136 -2.69 -5.62 2.18
N SER A 137 -3.39 -6.75 2.38
CA SER A 137 -2.83 -8.10 2.20
C SER A 137 -2.45 -8.42 0.75
N LYS A 138 -3.00 -7.67 -0.22
CA LYS A 138 -2.65 -7.79 -1.64
C LYS A 138 -1.43 -6.94 -2.01
N GLN A 139 -0.99 -6.04 -1.14
CA GLN A 139 0.20 -5.23 -1.39
C GLN A 139 1.45 -6.03 -0.99
N THR A 140 2.48 -5.94 -1.82
CA THR A 140 3.71 -6.73 -1.72
C THR A 140 4.57 -6.43 -0.50
N ASN A 141 4.16 -5.50 0.39
CA ASN A 141 5.00 -5.02 1.50
C ASN A 141 4.32 -5.13 2.88
N TYR A 142 3.12 -5.74 3.00
CA TYR A 142 2.39 -5.74 4.27
C TYR A 142 1.73 -7.10 4.59
N ASN A 143 2.08 -7.70 5.74
CA ASN A 143 1.63 -9.05 6.15
C ASN A 143 0.84 -9.10 7.47
N ARG A 144 0.58 -7.96 8.14
CA ARG A 144 -0.13 -7.93 9.43
C ARG A 144 -1.50 -7.27 9.30
N PRO A 145 -2.59 -7.75 9.90
CA PRO A 145 -3.86 -7.03 9.85
C PRO A 145 -3.83 -5.74 10.69
N TYR A 146 -4.48 -4.67 10.22
CA TYR A 146 -4.77 -3.50 11.04
C TYR A 146 -5.97 -3.77 11.95
N TYR A 147 -5.83 -3.43 13.24
CA TYR A 147 -6.88 -3.61 14.25
C TYR A 147 -7.57 -2.29 14.61
N TYR A 148 -6.79 -1.24 14.82
CA TYR A 148 -7.26 0.04 15.39
C TYR A 148 -7.22 1.22 14.42
N CYS A 149 -6.72 1.00 13.20
CA CYS A 149 -6.66 1.97 12.11
C CYS A 149 -6.96 1.25 10.79
N LEU A 150 -7.09 2.01 9.71
CA LEU A 150 -7.13 1.49 8.34
C LEU A 150 -5.78 1.69 7.64
N HIS A 151 -5.56 0.91 6.58
CA HIS A 151 -4.43 1.12 5.68
C HIS A 151 -4.48 2.54 5.08
N PRO A 152 -3.40 3.34 5.19
CA PRO A 152 -3.41 4.75 4.81
C PRO A 152 -3.36 4.96 3.30
N HIS A 153 -4.09 5.97 2.82
CA HIS A 153 -3.98 6.50 1.46
C HIS A 153 -2.96 7.65 1.43
N ILE A 154 -1.76 7.35 0.94
CA ILE A 154 -0.61 8.26 1.07
C ILE A 154 -0.56 9.40 0.04
N THR A 155 -1.23 9.30 -1.11
CA THR A 155 -1.04 10.21 -2.26
C THR A 155 -1.27 11.69 -1.92
N GLY A 156 -2.33 12.00 -1.17
CA GLY A 156 -2.63 13.38 -0.78
C GLY A 156 -1.65 13.90 0.29
N PHE A 157 -1.27 13.03 1.22
CA PHE A 157 -0.31 13.34 2.27
C PHE A 157 1.07 13.63 1.69
N THR A 158 1.60 12.74 0.83
CA THR A 158 2.92 12.92 0.21
C THR A 158 2.97 14.19 -0.62
N TYR A 159 1.94 14.47 -1.42
CA TYR A 159 1.89 15.70 -2.21
C TYR A 159 1.86 16.97 -1.37
N LEU A 160 1.07 17.00 -0.29
CA LEU A 160 1.05 18.13 0.64
C LEU A 160 2.42 18.30 1.30
N LEU A 161 3.00 17.22 1.83
CA LEU A 161 4.31 17.23 2.46
C LEU A 161 5.39 17.77 1.52
N ASN A 162 5.46 17.23 0.30
CA ASN A 162 6.47 17.64 -0.69
C ASN A 162 6.27 19.08 -1.15
N THR A 163 5.02 19.50 -1.37
CA THR A 163 4.72 20.87 -1.77
C THR A 163 5.11 21.84 -0.65
N MET A 164 4.74 21.56 0.60
CA MET A 164 5.12 22.38 1.74
C MET A 164 6.63 22.37 1.99
N ARG A 165 7.31 21.23 1.81
CA ARG A 165 8.76 21.12 1.91
C ARG A 165 9.47 21.94 0.83
N SER A 166 9.00 21.86 -0.42
CA SER A 166 9.58 22.62 -1.55
C SER A 166 9.43 24.14 -1.41
N ASP A 167 8.40 24.57 -0.70
CA ASP A 167 8.10 25.97 -0.45
C ASP A 167 8.69 26.51 0.87
N ASP A 168 9.45 25.70 1.62
CA ASP A 168 9.97 26.01 2.96
C ASP A 168 8.85 26.41 3.95
N MET A 169 7.74 25.66 3.87
CA MET A 169 6.48 25.92 4.54
C MET A 169 6.15 24.88 5.62
N ILE A 170 7.09 24.01 6.00
CA ILE A 170 6.86 22.97 7.02
C ILE A 170 8.07 22.76 7.91
N ASP A 171 7.83 22.79 9.22
CA ASP A 171 8.86 22.54 10.24
C ASP A 171 8.78 21.12 10.79
N ASN A 172 7.55 20.63 11.05
CA ASN A 172 7.34 19.35 11.70
C ASN A 172 6.11 18.62 11.15
N ILE A 173 6.09 17.30 11.33
CA ILE A 173 4.89 16.45 11.21
C ILE A 173 4.45 16.05 12.62
N ASP A 174 3.19 16.33 12.93
CA ASP A 174 2.58 15.95 14.21
C ASP A 174 1.72 14.70 13.98
N ASP A 175 2.16 13.56 14.47
CA ASP A 175 1.38 12.32 14.50
C ASP A 175 0.54 12.28 15.77
N VAL A 176 -0.77 12.36 15.60
CA VAL A 176 -1.71 12.47 16.71
C VAL A 176 -2.61 11.24 16.70
N THR A 177 -2.67 10.56 17.83
CA THR A 177 -3.61 9.46 18.06
C THR A 177 -4.72 9.93 18.98
N ILE A 178 -5.97 9.76 18.55
CA ILE A 178 -7.17 10.02 19.34
C ILE A 178 -7.81 8.72 19.84
N GLY A 179 -8.22 8.73 21.11
CA GLY A 179 -8.97 7.67 21.78
C GLY A 179 -10.09 8.24 22.65
N TYR A 180 -11.11 7.43 22.92
CA TYR A 180 -12.31 7.84 23.66
C TYR A 180 -12.58 6.90 24.82
N GLU A 181 -13.04 7.45 25.95
CA GLU A 181 -13.56 6.70 27.10
C GLU A 181 -15.08 6.90 27.23
N GLY A 182 -15.80 5.78 27.38
CA GLY A 182 -17.27 5.74 27.40
C GLY A 182 -17.89 5.73 26.00
N ASP A 183 -19.15 6.17 25.91
CA ASP A 183 -19.86 6.29 24.63
C ASP A 183 -19.28 7.42 23.79
N PHE A 184 -19.19 7.24 22.47
CA PHE A 184 -18.67 8.26 21.57
C PHE A 184 -19.53 8.39 20.31
N PRO A 185 -19.65 9.59 19.73
CA PRO A 185 -20.53 9.83 18.61
C PRO A 185 -19.93 9.26 17.32
N ILE A 186 -20.67 8.42 16.61
CA ILE A 186 -20.23 7.89 15.31
C ILE A 186 -20.66 8.85 14.18
N THR A 187 -21.84 9.45 14.34
CA THR A 187 -22.49 10.34 13.39
C THR A 187 -22.94 11.65 14.04
N GLU A 188 -23.26 12.63 13.20
CA GLU A 188 -23.77 13.95 13.60
C GLU A 188 -25.09 13.84 14.40
N PHE A 189 -25.89 12.80 14.16
CA PHE A 189 -27.13 12.55 14.90
C PHE A 189 -26.90 12.11 16.34
N ASP A 190 -25.76 11.47 16.64
CA ASP A 190 -25.44 11.03 17.99
C ASP A 190 -25.16 12.23 18.90
N LEU A 191 -24.59 13.30 18.34
CA LEU A 191 -24.45 14.59 19.04
C LEU A 191 -25.81 15.18 19.43
N LEU A 192 -26.80 15.14 18.52
CA LEU A 192 -28.14 15.65 18.80
C LEU A 192 -28.87 14.85 19.88
N LYS A 193 -28.50 13.57 20.06
CA LYS A 193 -29.02 12.70 21.12
C LYS A 193 -28.28 12.87 22.45
N GLY A 194 -27.26 13.73 22.52
CA GLY A 194 -26.47 13.94 23.72
C GLY A 194 -25.41 12.86 23.97
N VAL A 195 -25.01 12.10 22.95
CA VAL A 195 -23.96 11.08 23.09
C VAL A 195 -22.60 11.76 22.93
N PHE A 196 -21.87 11.87 24.03
CA PHE A 196 -20.54 12.47 24.08
C PHE A 196 -19.58 11.61 24.91
N PRO A 197 -18.29 11.56 24.54
CA PRO A 197 -17.28 10.86 25.32
C PRO A 197 -17.06 11.56 26.65
N SER A 198 -16.87 10.77 27.71
CA SER A 198 -16.52 11.30 29.03
C SER A 198 -15.11 11.86 29.05
N VAL A 199 -14.18 11.18 28.37
CA VAL A 199 -12.78 11.58 28.23
C VAL A 199 -12.33 11.38 26.78
N VAL A 200 -11.63 12.37 26.25
CA VAL A 200 -10.92 12.31 24.97
C VAL A 200 -9.42 12.28 25.24
N HIS A 201 -8.78 11.21 24.83
CA HIS A 201 -7.34 11.04 24.94
C HIS A 201 -6.66 11.44 23.63
N PHE A 202 -5.63 12.27 23.74
CA PHE A 202 -4.70 12.56 22.66
C PHE A 202 -3.31 12.09 23.05
N HIS A 203 -2.67 11.35 22.15
CA HIS A 203 -1.24 11.06 22.21
C HIS A 203 -0.56 11.74 21.02
N VAL A 204 0.39 12.63 21.30
CA VAL A 204 1.07 13.43 20.28
C VAL A 204 2.51 12.98 20.17
N LYS A 205 2.96 12.70 18.95
CA LYS A 205 4.37 12.47 18.63
C LYS A 205 4.80 13.39 17.49
N ARG A 206 5.83 14.18 17.72
CA ARG A 206 6.32 15.19 16.78
C ARG A 206 7.61 14.72 16.10
N TYR A 207 7.64 14.86 14.78
CA TYR A 207 8.81 14.56 13.96
C TYR A 207 9.28 15.83 13.27
N SER A 208 10.56 16.20 13.43
CA SER A 208 11.16 17.30 12.68
C SER A 208 11.22 16.94 11.20
N ILE A 209 11.00 17.91 10.31
CA ILE A 209 11.11 17.68 8.87
C ILE A 209 12.51 17.19 8.46
N ASN A 210 13.53 17.58 9.23
CA ASN A 210 14.93 17.21 9.01
C ASN A 210 15.23 15.75 9.35
N ASP A 211 14.41 15.13 10.20
CA ASP A 211 14.58 13.73 10.63
C ASP A 211 13.90 12.75 9.65
N LEU A 212 13.16 13.28 8.66
CA LEU A 212 12.40 12.50 7.70
C LEU A 212 13.20 12.31 6.40
N PRO A 213 13.10 11.14 5.76
CA PRO A 213 13.80 10.86 4.51
C PRO A 213 13.39 11.88 3.43
N GLN A 214 14.39 12.33 2.66
CA GLN A 214 14.19 13.15 1.46
C GLN A 214 13.82 12.22 0.29
N GLU A 215 12.98 12.69 -0.64
CA GLU A 215 12.36 11.88 -1.71
C GLU A 215 13.34 11.14 -2.63
N ASP A 216 14.65 11.41 -2.56
CA ASP A 216 15.67 10.76 -3.37
C ASP A 216 16.22 9.44 -2.77
N GLU A 217 15.95 9.16 -1.50
CA GLU A 217 16.10 7.80 -0.99
C GLU A 217 14.88 6.99 -1.40
N LYS A 218 14.98 6.37 -2.58
CA LYS A 218 14.08 5.31 -3.06
C LYS A 218 13.55 4.52 -1.87
N ILE A 219 12.26 4.70 -1.62
CA ILE A 219 11.46 4.03 -0.57
C ILE A 219 11.48 2.50 -0.73
N ASP A 220 12.13 1.98 -1.77
CA ASP A 220 12.53 0.57 -1.93
C ASP A 220 13.54 0.08 -0.86
N LYS A 221 14.15 0.96 -0.05
CA LYS A 221 15.15 0.55 0.98
C LYS A 221 14.70 0.57 2.44
N ILE A 222 13.51 1.11 2.78
CA ILE A 222 13.17 1.39 4.19
C ILE A 222 12.39 0.26 4.89
N ASN A 223 12.12 -0.87 4.23
CA ASN A 223 11.84 -2.12 4.95
C ASN A 223 12.07 -3.29 4.01
N PRO A 224 13.30 -3.82 3.92
CA PRO A 224 13.44 -5.21 3.51
C PRO A 224 12.58 -6.02 4.47
N ARG A 225 11.67 -6.83 3.95
CA ARG A 225 10.80 -7.65 4.77
C ARG A 225 11.66 -8.59 5.60
N VAL A 226 11.82 -8.27 6.89
CA VAL A 226 12.45 -9.17 7.84
C VAL A 226 11.49 -10.34 8.04
N MET A 227 11.81 -11.48 7.44
CA MET A 227 11.13 -12.75 7.62
C MET A 227 11.91 -13.63 8.58
N GLN A 228 11.22 -14.51 9.29
CA GLN A 228 11.85 -15.47 10.19
C GLN A 228 12.02 -16.81 9.49
N ILE A 229 13.24 -17.36 9.51
CA ILE A 229 13.54 -18.71 9.02
C ILE A 229 14.19 -19.54 10.12
N TYR A 230 14.12 -20.85 9.97
CA TYR A 230 14.71 -21.81 10.88
C TYR A 230 15.90 -22.50 10.23
N VAL A 231 17.01 -22.61 10.94
CA VAL A 231 18.21 -23.33 10.48
C VAL A 231 18.49 -24.45 11.46
N ARG A 232 18.41 -25.70 10.99
CA ARG A 232 18.69 -26.88 11.78
C ARG A 232 20.18 -27.24 11.68
N THR A 233 20.82 -27.25 12.83
CA THR A 233 22.25 -27.52 13.01
C THR A 233 22.53 -29.02 13.00
N LEU A 234 23.81 -29.39 12.96
CA LEU A 234 24.27 -30.79 12.98
C LEU A 234 23.91 -31.50 14.30
N ASP A 235 23.83 -30.75 15.40
CA ASP A 235 23.44 -31.23 16.74
C ASP A 235 21.93 -31.31 16.92
N ASP A 236 21.15 -31.24 15.84
CA ASP A 236 19.68 -31.25 15.84
C ASP A 236 19.02 -30.07 16.58
N ARG A 237 19.77 -29.00 16.88
CA ARG A 237 19.21 -27.75 17.43
C ARG A 237 18.70 -26.85 16.32
N THR A 238 17.60 -26.15 16.59
CA THR A 238 17.01 -25.18 15.65
C THR A 238 17.44 -23.77 16.02
N LEU A 239 18.13 -23.10 15.10
CA LEU A 239 18.42 -21.67 15.17
C LEU A 239 17.31 -20.89 14.50
N THR A 240 16.89 -19.80 15.15
CA THR A 240 15.94 -18.86 14.57
C THR A 240 16.68 -17.64 14.04
N LEU A 241 16.57 -17.39 12.74
CA LEU A 241 17.20 -16.26 12.06
C LEU A 241 16.14 -15.28 11.56
N ASN A 242 16.38 -13.99 11.77
CA ASN A 242 15.59 -12.90 11.22
C ASN A 242 16.36 -12.34 10.03
N VAL A 243 15.86 -12.56 8.82
CA VAL A 243 16.58 -12.38 7.54
C VAL A 243 15.70 -11.65 6.53
N GLN A 244 16.29 -11.09 5.49
CA GLN A 244 15.59 -10.38 4.42
C GLN A 244 15.44 -11.29 3.20
N SER A 245 14.39 -11.13 2.39
CA SER A 245 14.19 -11.94 1.18
C SER A 245 15.30 -11.79 0.14
N GLU A 246 16.00 -10.66 0.19
CA GLU A 246 17.12 -10.31 -0.68
C GLU A 246 18.48 -10.79 -0.15
N ASP A 247 18.56 -11.29 1.09
CA ASP A 247 19.81 -11.83 1.64
C ASP A 247 20.24 -13.04 0.80
N THR A 248 21.54 -13.12 0.56
CA THR A 248 22.19 -14.23 -0.14
C THR A 248 22.42 -15.42 0.78
N ILE A 249 22.54 -16.61 0.19
CA ILE A 249 22.88 -17.82 0.95
C ILE A 249 24.24 -17.69 1.65
N ASN A 250 25.20 -16.98 1.04
CA ASN A 250 26.48 -16.68 1.69
C ASN A 250 26.31 -15.85 2.97
N GLU A 251 25.51 -14.78 2.93
CA GLU A 251 25.23 -13.95 4.11
C GLU A 251 24.55 -14.77 5.24
N ILE A 252 23.68 -15.73 4.89
CA ILE A 252 23.10 -16.64 5.89
C ILE A 252 24.15 -17.56 6.51
N LYS A 253 25.10 -18.09 5.72
CA LYS A 253 26.21 -18.90 6.23
C LYS A 253 27.10 -18.13 7.19
N GLU A 254 27.38 -16.86 6.89
CA GLU A 254 28.14 -15.97 7.80
C GLU A 254 27.41 -15.77 9.14
N ILE A 255 26.08 -15.63 9.12
CA ILE A 255 25.28 -15.53 10.36
C ILE A 255 25.33 -16.85 11.15
N VAL A 256 25.28 -17.99 10.46
CA VAL A 256 25.40 -19.32 11.09
C VAL A 256 26.82 -19.53 11.63
N GLU A 257 27.86 -19.07 10.95
CA GLU A 257 29.25 -19.13 11.41
C GLU A 257 29.43 -18.36 12.72
N GLN A 258 28.88 -17.15 12.81
CA GLN A 258 28.96 -16.35 14.04
C GLN A 258 28.26 -17.02 15.24
N ARG A 259 27.26 -17.88 15.00
CA ARG A 259 26.49 -18.54 16.06
C ARG A 259 27.01 -19.93 16.44
N GLU A 260 27.44 -20.71 15.44
CA GLU A 260 27.84 -22.12 15.61
C GLU A 260 29.36 -22.32 15.53
N GLY A 261 30.11 -21.34 15.03
CA GLY A 261 31.57 -21.40 14.89
C GLY A 261 32.09 -22.28 13.74
N ILE A 262 31.21 -22.68 12.81
CA ILE A 262 31.58 -23.45 11.61
C ILE A 262 31.89 -22.46 10.49
N PRO A 263 33.08 -22.48 9.86
CA PRO A 263 33.43 -21.58 8.76
C PRO A 263 32.42 -21.61 7.60
N ALA A 264 32.02 -20.46 7.05
CA ALA A 264 31.01 -20.38 5.98
C ALA A 264 31.34 -21.20 4.72
N ASP A 265 32.62 -21.38 4.41
CA ASP A 265 33.13 -22.19 3.31
C ASP A 265 33.00 -23.71 3.55
N GLU A 266 32.95 -24.13 4.81
CA GLU A 266 32.72 -25.54 5.20
C GLU A 266 31.22 -25.88 5.36
N GLN A 267 30.36 -24.87 5.40
CA GLN A 267 28.92 -25.03 5.52
C GLN A 267 28.25 -25.30 4.17
N ARG A 268 27.30 -26.25 4.16
CA ARG A 268 26.34 -26.44 3.07
C ARG A 268 24.92 -26.32 3.59
N LEU A 269 24.22 -25.26 3.17
CA LEU A 269 22.80 -25.07 3.46
C LEU A 269 21.93 -25.82 2.44
N THR A 270 20.94 -26.55 2.95
CA THR A 270 20.01 -27.31 2.11
C THR A 270 18.55 -27.06 2.48
N LEU A 271 17.67 -27.05 1.46
CA LEU A 271 16.22 -27.02 1.63
C LEU A 271 15.62 -28.23 0.91
N GLY A 272 14.87 -29.07 1.61
CA GLY A 272 14.25 -30.27 1.02
C GLY A 272 15.26 -31.24 0.38
N GLY A 273 16.50 -31.26 0.88
CA GLY A 273 17.60 -32.08 0.34
C GLY A 273 18.30 -31.48 -0.90
N ILE A 274 17.93 -30.27 -1.33
CA ILE A 274 18.60 -29.55 -2.41
C ILE A 274 19.61 -28.58 -1.81
N SER A 275 20.87 -28.64 -2.28
CA SER A 275 21.91 -27.66 -1.91
C SER A 275 21.60 -26.31 -2.52
N LEU A 276 21.70 -25.28 -1.69
CA LEU A 276 21.54 -23.89 -2.09
C LEU A 276 22.88 -23.34 -2.60
N ASP A 277 22.82 -22.38 -3.52
CA ASP A 277 23.99 -21.76 -4.15
C ASP A 277 24.26 -20.41 -3.47
N ASP A 278 25.53 -20.11 -3.22
CA ASP A 278 25.98 -18.99 -2.39
C ASP A 278 25.67 -17.62 -3.01
N GLU A 279 25.61 -17.56 -4.35
CA GLU A 279 25.27 -16.34 -5.10
C GLU A 279 23.76 -16.08 -5.20
N LEU A 280 22.91 -17.05 -4.85
CA LEU A 280 21.46 -16.89 -4.92
C LEU A 280 20.90 -16.23 -3.66
N THR A 281 19.85 -15.45 -3.86
CA THR A 281 19.05 -14.86 -2.77
C THR A 281 18.03 -15.85 -2.22
N LEU A 282 17.56 -15.64 -0.98
CA LEU A 282 16.50 -16.45 -0.38
C LEU A 282 15.24 -16.50 -1.24
N ASN A 283 14.86 -15.39 -1.89
CA ASN A 283 13.72 -15.32 -2.80
C ASN A 283 13.93 -16.15 -4.09
N GLU A 284 15.14 -16.13 -4.66
CA GLU A 284 15.48 -16.94 -5.83
C GLU A 284 15.51 -18.44 -5.52
N CYS A 285 15.85 -18.80 -4.28
CA CYS A 285 15.75 -20.15 -3.75
C CYS A 285 14.31 -20.55 -3.35
N HIS A 286 13.33 -19.65 -3.50
CA HIS A 286 11.93 -19.84 -3.08
C HIS A 286 11.79 -20.19 -1.58
N ILE A 287 12.62 -19.58 -0.75
CA ILE A 287 12.54 -19.71 0.72
C ILE A 287 11.54 -18.69 1.23
N GLU A 288 10.48 -19.20 1.87
CA GLU A 288 9.40 -18.39 2.46
C GLU A 288 9.57 -18.27 3.98
N GLU A 289 8.78 -17.38 4.59
CA GLU A 289 8.68 -17.25 6.05
C GLU A 289 8.38 -18.61 6.70
N GLU A 290 9.02 -18.90 7.84
CA GLU A 290 8.95 -20.17 8.58
C GLU A 290 9.58 -21.39 7.87
N SER A 291 10.28 -21.20 6.75
CA SER A 291 11.05 -22.29 6.11
C SER A 291 12.16 -22.81 7.00
N THR A 292 12.43 -24.12 6.94
CA THR A 292 13.53 -24.78 7.67
C THR A 292 14.64 -25.22 6.73
N LEU A 293 15.82 -24.62 6.89
CA LEU A 293 17.08 -25.02 6.24
C LEU A 293 17.86 -26.00 7.11
N TYR A 294 18.69 -26.83 6.49
CA TYR A 294 19.56 -27.77 7.19
C TYR A 294 21.02 -27.47 6.87
N VAL A 295 21.85 -27.34 7.91
CA VAL A 295 23.30 -27.21 7.79
C VAL A 295 23.90 -28.61 7.67
N LEU A 296 24.70 -28.81 6.63
CA LEU A 296 25.55 -29.98 6.44
C LEU A 296 27.01 -29.53 6.37
N LEU A 297 27.95 -30.38 6.79
CA LEU A 297 29.37 -30.13 6.56
C LEU A 297 29.78 -30.70 5.20
N ASP A 298 30.57 -29.92 4.49
CA ASP A 298 31.29 -30.41 3.32
C ASP A 298 32.42 -31.33 3.77
N LEU A 299 32.10 -32.61 3.91
CA LEU A 299 33.10 -33.65 4.09
C LEU A 299 33.97 -33.70 2.83
N GLU A 300 35.28 -33.44 2.97
CA GLU A 300 36.27 -33.67 1.93
C GLU A 300 36.35 -35.17 1.59
N GLY A 301 35.41 -35.64 0.78
CA GLY A 301 35.47 -36.96 0.17
C GLY A 301 36.67 -36.99 -0.78
N GLY A 302 37.68 -37.80 -0.45
CA GLY A 302 38.92 -37.99 -1.21
C GLY A 302 38.73 -37.88 -2.73
N GLY A 303 39.22 -36.78 -3.29
CA GLY A 303 38.88 -36.31 -4.61
C GLY A 303 39.27 -37.27 -5.74
N LYS A 304 38.28 -37.79 -6.46
CA LYS A 304 38.43 -38.21 -7.86
C LYS A 304 37.65 -37.25 -8.74
N LYS A 305 38.37 -36.26 -9.30
CA LYS A 305 37.83 -35.25 -10.24
C LYS A 305 37.10 -35.95 -11.41
N ARG A 306 35.76 -35.89 -11.41
CA ARG A 306 34.95 -36.34 -12.55
C ARG A 306 35.20 -35.38 -13.72
N LYS A 307 35.73 -35.91 -14.83
CA LYS A 307 35.91 -35.15 -16.08
C LYS A 307 34.57 -34.53 -16.53
N LYS A 308 34.58 -33.22 -16.80
CA LYS A 308 33.46 -32.48 -17.39
C LYS A 308 33.05 -33.14 -18.71
N LYS A 309 31.78 -33.52 -18.85
CA LYS A 309 31.26 -34.07 -20.11
C LYS A 309 31.20 -32.94 -21.14
N SER A 310 32.01 -33.05 -22.19
CA SER A 310 31.92 -32.17 -23.36
C SER A 310 30.76 -32.62 -24.23
N TYR A 311 29.73 -31.79 -24.36
CA TYR A 311 28.62 -32.04 -25.28
C TYR A 311 28.93 -31.38 -26.62
N ASN A 312 29.15 -32.17 -27.66
CA ASN A 312 29.44 -31.65 -29.00
C ASN A 312 28.19 -31.12 -29.72
N THR A 313 26.99 -31.40 -29.21
CA THR A 313 25.73 -30.95 -29.80
C THR A 313 25.24 -29.66 -29.14
N PRO A 314 24.88 -28.64 -29.92
CA PRO A 314 24.35 -27.40 -29.37
C PRO A 314 23.02 -27.67 -28.66
N LYS A 315 22.81 -26.98 -27.54
CA LYS A 315 21.62 -27.12 -26.71
C LYS A 315 20.36 -26.78 -27.53
N LYS A 316 19.37 -27.68 -27.51
CA LYS A 316 18.10 -27.50 -28.21
C LYS A 316 17.38 -26.24 -27.71
N ASN A 317 17.13 -25.29 -28.62
CA ASN A 317 16.31 -24.11 -28.33
C ASN A 317 14.87 -24.53 -28.00
N LYS A 318 14.40 -24.16 -26.80
CA LYS A 318 13.03 -24.44 -26.37
C LYS A 318 12.05 -23.54 -27.14
N HIS A 319 10.95 -24.12 -27.61
CA HIS A 319 9.89 -23.37 -28.31
C HIS A 319 9.23 -22.35 -27.37
N LYS A 320 9.18 -21.08 -27.80
CA LYS A 320 8.47 -20.00 -27.10
C LYS A 320 7.14 -19.72 -27.81
N ARG A 321 6.02 -19.71 -27.06
CA ARG A 321 4.68 -19.39 -27.61
C ARG A 321 4.63 -17.92 -28.05
N LYS A 322 4.23 -17.66 -29.29
CA LYS A 322 4.02 -16.30 -29.81
C LYS A 322 2.70 -15.73 -29.30
N LYS A 323 2.75 -14.61 -28.55
CA LYS A 323 1.56 -13.87 -28.08
C LYS A 323 1.20 -12.80 -29.11
N VAL A 324 0.02 -12.90 -29.72
CA VAL A 324 -0.50 -11.90 -30.67
C VAL A 324 -1.63 -11.11 -29.99
N LYS A 325 -1.47 -9.79 -29.88
CA LYS A 325 -2.47 -8.91 -29.26
C LYS A 325 -3.74 -8.87 -30.11
N LEU A 326 -4.90 -8.87 -29.45
CA LEU A 326 -6.22 -8.69 -30.07
C LEU A 326 -6.54 -9.68 -31.22
N THR A 327 -6.08 -10.92 -31.12
CA THR A 327 -6.24 -11.93 -32.19
C THR A 327 -7.71 -12.20 -32.55
N VAL A 328 -8.63 -12.06 -31.59
CA VAL A 328 -10.08 -12.32 -31.78
C VAL A 328 -10.72 -11.33 -32.75
N LEU A 329 -10.27 -10.07 -32.80
CA LEU A 329 -10.84 -9.07 -33.71
C LEU A 329 -10.63 -9.43 -35.18
N LYS A 330 -9.60 -10.24 -35.50
CA LYS A 330 -9.35 -10.72 -36.87
C LYS A 330 -10.41 -11.70 -37.38
N TYR A 331 -11.34 -12.15 -36.52
CA TYR A 331 -12.38 -13.12 -36.90
C TYR A 331 -13.66 -12.44 -37.36
N TYR A 332 -13.76 -11.12 -37.23
CA TYR A 332 -14.97 -10.36 -37.55
C TYR A 332 -14.62 -9.19 -38.48
N LYS A 333 -15.55 -8.87 -39.38
CA LYS A 333 -15.53 -7.67 -40.21
C LYS A 333 -16.79 -6.87 -39.87
N VAL A 334 -16.60 -5.60 -39.52
CA VAL A 334 -17.71 -4.66 -39.28
C VAL A 334 -17.89 -3.85 -40.55
N GLU A 335 -19.12 -3.77 -41.05
CA GLU A 335 -19.48 -2.90 -42.17
C GLU A 335 -19.95 -1.53 -41.66
N ASP A 336 -19.90 -0.51 -42.53
CA ASP A 336 -20.27 0.87 -42.20
C ASP A 336 -21.75 1.00 -41.77
N THR A 337 -22.57 0.00 -42.09
CA THR A 337 -23.99 -0.11 -41.68
C THR A 337 -24.16 -0.65 -40.25
N GLY A 338 -23.07 -0.99 -39.55
CA GLY A 338 -23.10 -1.59 -38.21
C GLY A 338 -23.35 -3.10 -38.18
N LYS A 339 -23.46 -3.76 -39.35
CA LYS A 339 -23.58 -5.22 -39.45
C LYS A 339 -22.22 -5.91 -39.28
N ILE A 340 -22.21 -7.07 -38.64
CA ILE A 340 -20.99 -7.83 -38.33
C ILE A 340 -20.97 -9.15 -39.12
N HIS A 341 -19.93 -9.36 -39.92
CA HIS A 341 -19.66 -10.58 -40.66
C HIS A 341 -18.55 -11.41 -40.02
N ARG A 342 -18.75 -12.72 -39.90
CA ARG A 342 -17.72 -13.65 -39.39
C ARG A 342 -16.81 -14.10 -40.54
N LEU A 343 -15.50 -13.92 -40.37
CA LEU A 343 -14.48 -14.24 -41.38
C LEU A 343 -13.95 -15.68 -41.27
N ARG A 344 -14.22 -16.37 -40.15
CA ARG A 344 -13.80 -17.75 -39.91
C ARG A 344 -14.98 -18.68 -39.73
N ARG A 345 -14.79 -19.93 -40.15
CA ARG A 345 -15.74 -21.02 -39.95
C ARG A 345 -15.79 -21.43 -38.48
N GLU A 346 -16.99 -21.62 -37.95
CA GLU A 346 -17.21 -22.20 -36.62
C GLU A 346 -17.18 -23.73 -36.66
N CYS A 347 -16.72 -24.35 -35.58
CA CYS A 347 -16.65 -25.80 -35.49
C CYS A 347 -18.07 -26.38 -35.34
N PRO A 348 -18.49 -27.33 -36.20
CA PRO A 348 -19.83 -27.92 -36.14
C PRO A 348 -19.96 -29.09 -35.14
N SER A 349 -18.88 -29.45 -34.44
CA SER A 349 -18.90 -30.57 -33.48
C SER A 349 -19.82 -30.23 -32.31
N LYS A 350 -20.63 -31.20 -31.85
CA LYS A 350 -21.54 -31.02 -30.70
C LYS A 350 -20.82 -30.59 -29.41
N GLN A 351 -19.52 -30.89 -29.28
CA GLN A 351 -18.69 -30.50 -28.14
C GLN A 351 -18.14 -29.05 -28.24
N CYS A 352 -18.26 -28.43 -29.42
CA CYS A 352 -17.84 -27.07 -29.70
C CYS A 352 -19.08 -26.20 -29.94
N GLY A 353 -19.42 -25.35 -28.97
CA GLY A 353 -20.52 -24.40 -29.10
C GLY A 353 -20.21 -23.22 -30.02
N ALA A 354 -21.21 -22.35 -30.21
CA ALA A 354 -21.09 -21.11 -30.97
C ALA A 354 -19.91 -20.24 -30.45
N GLY A 355 -19.16 -19.66 -31.37
CA GLY A 355 -17.95 -18.86 -31.06
C GLY A 355 -16.64 -19.63 -31.01
N VAL A 356 -16.64 -20.96 -31.22
CA VAL A 356 -15.40 -21.74 -31.41
C VAL A 356 -15.00 -21.73 -32.89
N PHE A 357 -14.03 -20.88 -33.23
CA PHE A 357 -13.54 -20.74 -34.61
C PHE A 357 -12.47 -21.78 -34.96
N MET A 358 -12.54 -22.30 -36.18
CA MET A 358 -11.50 -23.16 -36.75
C MET A 358 -10.33 -22.31 -37.29
N ALA A 359 -9.11 -22.79 -37.11
CA ALA A 359 -7.91 -22.23 -37.71
C ALA A 359 -7.90 -22.55 -39.22
N ALA A 360 -7.81 -21.52 -40.06
CA ALA A 360 -7.63 -21.67 -41.49
C ALA A 360 -6.15 -21.87 -41.80
N HIS A 361 -5.81 -23.08 -42.24
CA HIS A 361 -4.52 -23.41 -42.85
C HIS A 361 -4.69 -23.43 -44.38
N HIS A 362 -3.58 -23.52 -45.11
CA HIS A 362 -3.57 -23.48 -46.58
C HIS A 362 -4.41 -24.59 -47.23
N ASP A 363 -4.46 -25.77 -46.61
CA ASP A 363 -5.06 -27.01 -47.12
C ASP A 363 -6.29 -27.48 -46.32
N ARG A 364 -6.51 -26.90 -45.14
CA ARG A 364 -7.50 -27.39 -44.17
C ARG A 364 -8.00 -26.34 -43.20
N ASN A 365 -9.15 -26.61 -42.60
CA ASN A 365 -9.64 -25.95 -41.41
C ASN A 365 -9.51 -26.88 -40.21
N TYR A 366 -8.85 -26.43 -39.14
CA TYR A 366 -8.55 -27.23 -37.94
C TYR A 366 -9.18 -26.62 -36.68
N CYS A 367 -9.91 -27.41 -35.89
CA CYS A 367 -10.41 -26.98 -34.59
C CYS A 367 -9.38 -27.29 -33.49
N GLY A 368 -8.85 -26.27 -32.83
CA GLY A 368 -7.92 -26.46 -31.70
C GLY A 368 -8.54 -27.05 -30.43
N LYS A 369 -9.88 -27.09 -30.31
CA LYS A 369 -10.58 -27.59 -29.11
C LYS A 369 -10.90 -29.09 -29.19
N CYS A 370 -11.44 -29.55 -30.31
CA CYS A 370 -11.85 -30.95 -30.50
C CYS A 370 -11.01 -31.70 -31.55
N CYS A 371 -9.97 -31.05 -32.09
CA CYS A 371 -9.06 -31.60 -33.10
C CYS A 371 -9.70 -32.02 -34.43
N VAL A 372 -10.97 -31.69 -34.68
CA VAL A 372 -11.66 -31.94 -35.95
C VAL A 372 -11.01 -31.13 -37.07
N THR A 373 -10.78 -31.79 -38.20
CA THR A 373 -10.14 -31.21 -39.39
C THR A 373 -11.02 -31.40 -40.62
N TYR A 374 -11.24 -30.33 -41.38
CA TYR A 374 -11.84 -30.38 -42.71
C TYR A 374 -10.81 -30.02 -43.76
N MET A 375 -10.59 -30.88 -44.74
CA MET A 375 -9.75 -30.57 -45.89
C MET A 375 -10.58 -29.92 -47.01
N PHE A 376 -9.98 -28.99 -47.75
CA PHE A 376 -10.60 -28.49 -48.96
C PHE A 376 -10.41 -29.52 -50.08
N THR A 377 -11.48 -29.95 -50.73
CA THR A 377 -11.37 -30.71 -51.98
C THR A 377 -10.82 -29.77 -53.06
N LYS A 378 -9.80 -30.22 -53.80
CA LYS A 378 -9.41 -29.51 -55.03
C LYS A 378 -10.64 -29.49 -55.93
N ARG A 379 -11.06 -28.31 -56.39
CA ARG A 379 -12.01 -28.24 -57.50
C ARG A 379 -11.32 -28.89 -58.70
N GLU A 380 -11.97 -29.88 -59.31
CA GLU A 380 -11.61 -30.29 -60.67
C GLU A 380 -11.83 -29.08 -61.57
N GLU A 381 -10.77 -28.64 -62.22
CA GLU A 381 -10.83 -27.60 -63.26
C GLU A 381 -11.55 -28.24 -64.45
N ASN A 382 -12.84 -27.93 -64.60
CA ASN A 382 -13.60 -28.10 -65.85
C ASN A 382 -13.77 -26.73 -66.50
#